data_AF-A0A352WL32-F1
#
_entry.id   AF-A0A352WL32-F1
#
_cell.length_a   1.000
_cell.length_b   1.000
_cell.length_c   1.000
_cell.angle_alpha   90.00
_cell.angle_beta   90.00
_cell.angle_gamma   90.00
#
_symmetry.space_group_name_H-M   'P 1'
#
loop_
_entity.id
_entity.type
_entity.pdbx_description
1 polymer ?
#
loop_
_entity_poly.entity_id
_entity_poly.type
_entity_poly.pdbx_seq_one_letter_code
_entity_poly.pdbx_strand_id
1 'polypeptide(L)'
;DPPSYGRGPKGEIWKMEDSIYELVQLTAKLLSDDPLFFLINSYTTGLAPSVLTYIMSTEIIPEHGGSVESSEIGLPVTATNLVLPCGASGRWQK
;
A
#
# COMPACT_ATOMS: atom_id res chain seq x y z
N ASP A 1 6.80 -0.87 -0.62
CA ASP A 1 7.04 -1.01 0.82
C ASP A 1 7.63 0.29 1.39
N PRO A 2 6.88 1.41 1.32
CA PRO A 2 7.34 2.67 1.91
C PRO A 2 7.45 2.59 3.44
N PRO A 3 8.46 3.20 4.06
CA PRO A 3 8.57 3.30 5.52
C PRO A 3 7.57 4.32 6.08
N SER A 4 7.34 4.31 7.40
CA SER A 4 6.50 5.33 8.06
C SER A 4 7.12 6.73 7.98
N TYR A 5 8.44 6.81 8.21
CA TYR A 5 9.24 8.02 8.17
C TYR A 5 10.59 7.70 7.54
N GLY A 6 11.13 8.61 6.75
CA GLY A 6 12.40 8.41 6.06
C GLY A 6 13.05 9.72 5.64
N ARG A 7 14.28 9.61 5.13
CA ARG A 7 14.98 10.71 4.48
C ARG A 7 15.49 10.28 3.11
N GLY A 8 15.25 11.11 2.11
CA GLY A 8 15.81 10.96 0.78
C GLY A 8 17.30 11.29 0.75
N PRO A 9 17.99 10.97 -0.37
CA PRO A 9 19.43 11.17 -0.51
C PRO A 9 19.89 12.63 -0.35
N LYS A 10 19.01 13.61 -0.60
CA LYS A 10 19.31 15.05 -0.47
C LYS A 10 18.70 15.66 0.80
N GLY A 11 18.20 14.82 1.70
CA GLY A 11 17.58 15.24 2.96
C GLY A 11 16.09 15.55 2.85
N GLU A 12 15.42 15.16 1.75
CA GLU A 12 13.97 15.22 1.62
C GLU A 12 13.32 14.42 2.74
N ILE A 13 12.31 15.00 3.41
CA ILE A 13 11.60 14.29 4.47
C ILE A 13 10.50 13.46 3.82
N TRP A 14 10.49 12.17 4.11
CA TRP A 14 9.37 11.28 3.79
C TRP A 14 8.53 11.05 5.05
N LYS A 15 7.23 11.26 4.93
CA LYS A 15 6.22 10.86 5.90
C LYS A 15 5.11 10.14 5.16
N MET A 16 4.78 8.94 5.61
CA MET A 16 3.82 8.11 4.90
C MET A 16 2.45 8.79 4.76
N GLU A 17 1.95 9.41 5.83
CA GLU A 17 0.67 10.13 5.84
C GLU A 17 0.59 11.27 4.81
N ASP A 18 1.72 11.95 4.55
CA ASP A 18 1.79 13.08 3.63
C ASP A 18 2.03 12.62 2.19
N SER A 19 2.78 11.53 2.00
CA SER A 19 3.38 11.19 0.70
C SER A 19 2.82 9.92 0.04
N ILE A 20 2.01 9.11 0.74
CA ILE A 20 1.53 7.83 0.21
C ILE A 20 0.65 7.97 -1.03
N TYR A 21 -0.20 8.99 -1.07
CA TYR A 21 -1.10 9.24 -2.19
C TYR A 21 -0.30 9.55 -3.47
N GLU A 22 0.61 10.51 -3.39
CA GLU A 22 1.48 10.90 -4.52
C GLU A 22 2.34 9.73 -4.99
N LEU A 23 2.86 8.91 -4.07
CA LEU A 23 3.61 7.70 -4.42
C LEU A 23 2.78 6.72 -5.25
N VAL A 24 1.54 6.42 -4.84
CA VAL A 24 0.66 5.51 -5.59
C VAL A 24 0.30 6.11 -6.95
N GLN A 25 -0.02 7.40 -7.01
CA GLN A 25 -0.32 8.08 -8.27
C GLN A 25 0.86 8.02 -9.26
N LEU A 26 2.08 8.30 -8.79
CA LEU A 26 3.27 8.30 -9.67
C LEU A 26 3.62 6.89 -10.12
N THR A 27 3.47 5.89 -9.25
CA THR A 27 3.78 4.49 -9.59
C THR A 27 2.71 3.84 -10.48
N ALA A 28 1.45 4.27 -10.40
CA ALA A 28 0.40 3.85 -11.34
C ALA A 28 0.76 4.20 -12.79
N LYS A 29 1.32 5.39 -13.03
CA LYS A 29 1.80 5.84 -14.36
C LYS A 29 2.95 5.01 -14.93
N LEU A 30 3.59 4.17 -14.12
CA LEU A 30 4.69 3.31 -14.52
C LEU A 30 4.24 1.88 -14.84
N LEU A 31 2.97 1.56 -14.67
CA LEU A 31 2.42 0.27 -15.04
C LEU A 31 2.53 0.07 -16.56
N SER A 32 2.84 -1.16 -16.98
CA SER A 32 2.82 -1.55 -18.39
C SER A 32 1.42 -1.48 -18.98
N ASP A 33 1.29 -1.50 -20.31
CA ASP A 33 -0.01 -1.49 -21.00
C ASP A 33 -0.96 -2.61 -20.54
N ASP A 34 -0.42 -3.79 -20.19
CA ASP A 34 -1.17 -4.91 -19.62
C ASP A 34 -0.55 -5.41 -18.29
N PRO A 35 -0.74 -4.66 -17.19
CA PRO A 35 -0.11 -4.98 -15.92
C PRO A 35 -0.87 -6.11 -15.21
N LEU A 36 -0.14 -7.06 -14.62
CA LEU A 36 -0.75 -8.19 -13.91
C LEU A 36 -1.31 -7.80 -12.54
N PHE A 37 -0.57 -6.99 -11.79
CA PHE A 37 -0.94 -6.55 -10.45
C PHE A 37 -0.11 -5.35 -9.99
N PHE A 38 -0.58 -4.70 -8.93
CA PHE A 38 0.16 -3.70 -8.16
C PHE A 38 0.08 -4.09 -6.68
N LEU A 39 1.22 -4.05 -5.97
CA LEU A 39 1.30 -4.38 -4.55
C LEU A 39 1.89 -3.21 -3.78
N ILE A 40 1.24 -2.87 -2.68
CA ILE A 40 1.79 -1.97 -1.68
C ILE A 40 1.74 -2.62 -0.31
N ASN A 41 2.82 -2.42 0.44
CA ASN A 41 2.97 -2.90 1.80
C ASN A 41 3.23 -1.70 2.71
N SER A 42 2.67 -1.75 3.91
CA SER A 42 2.83 -0.77 4.96
C SER A 42 2.98 -1.48 6.31
N TYR A 43 4.19 -1.50 6.85
CA TYR A 43 4.44 -1.93 8.24
C TYR A 43 4.15 -0.83 9.26
N THR A 44 3.64 0.31 8.80
CA THR A 44 3.30 1.45 9.65
C THR A 44 2.03 1.15 10.42
N THR A 45 2.09 1.18 11.75
CA THR A 45 0.90 1.14 12.59
C THR A 45 0.05 2.40 12.36
N GLY A 46 -1.26 2.23 12.19
CA GLY A 46 -2.21 3.35 12.10
C GLY A 46 -2.75 3.65 10.71
N LEU A 47 -2.20 3.03 9.64
CA LEU A 47 -2.83 3.09 8.32
C LEU A 47 -3.85 1.96 8.18
N ALA A 48 -5.13 2.31 8.15
CA ALA A 48 -6.18 1.32 7.93
C ALA A 48 -6.09 0.74 6.51
N PRO A 49 -6.25 -0.59 6.31
CA PRO A 49 -6.25 -1.19 4.98
C PRO A 49 -7.21 -0.50 4.00
N SER A 50 -8.38 -0.09 4.46
CA SER A 50 -9.39 0.62 3.65
C SER A 50 -8.87 1.90 2.99
N VAL A 51 -7.88 2.58 3.58
CA VAL A 51 -7.24 3.75 2.97
C VAL A 51 -6.45 3.32 1.72
N LEU A 52 -5.75 2.18 1.77
CA LEU A 52 -5.06 1.63 0.61
C LEU A 52 -6.05 1.24 -0.49
N THR A 53 -7.19 0.62 -0.13
CA THR A 53 -8.26 0.35 -1.10
C THR A 53 -8.71 1.62 -1.79
N TYR A 54 -8.98 2.69 -1.03
CA TYR A 54 -9.43 3.96 -1.59
C TYR A 54 -8.40 4.55 -2.57
N ILE A 55 -7.16 4.74 -2.12
CA ILE A 55 -6.10 5.36 -2.94
C ILE A 55 -5.82 4.55 -4.20
N MET A 56 -5.66 3.22 -4.08
CA MET A 56 -5.37 2.39 -5.24
C MET A 56 -6.55 2.34 -6.21
N SER A 57 -7.78 2.34 -5.70
CA SER A 57 -8.98 2.37 -6.55
C SER A 57 -9.09 3.68 -7.32
N THR A 58 -8.71 4.82 -6.73
CA THR A 58 -8.77 6.12 -7.42
C THR A 58 -7.66 6.28 -8.45
N GLU A 59 -6.45 5.76 -8.19
CA GLU A 59 -5.31 5.99 -9.07
C GLU A 59 -5.10 4.91 -10.14
N ILE A 60 -5.53 3.66 -9.92
CA ILE A 60 -5.19 2.53 -10.82
C ILE A 60 -6.38 2.09 -11.68
N ILE A 61 -7.58 1.99 -11.09
CA ILE A 61 -8.76 1.45 -11.77
C ILE A 61 -9.22 2.28 -12.98
N PRO A 62 -9.20 3.63 -12.97
CA PRO A 62 -9.67 4.42 -14.12
C PRO A 62 -8.94 4.11 -15.44
N GLU A 63 -7.66 3.76 -15.37
CA GLU A 63 -6.83 3.45 -16.54
C GLU A 63 -6.75 1.94 -16.83
N HIS A 64 -6.71 1.11 -15.78
CA HIS A 64 -6.41 -0.33 -15.93
C HIS A 64 -7.58 -1.28 -15.62
N GLY A 65 -8.72 -0.76 -15.13
CA GLY A 65 -9.85 -1.58 -14.68
C GLY A 65 -9.51 -2.42 -13.44
N GLY A 66 -10.07 -3.62 -13.34
CA GLY A 66 -9.76 -4.58 -12.27
C GLY A 66 -10.38 -4.24 -10.91
N SER A 67 -9.77 -4.77 -9.85
CA SER A 67 -10.25 -4.63 -8.46
C SER A 67 -9.11 -4.50 -7.47
N VAL A 68 -9.40 -3.88 -6.32
CA VAL A 68 -8.46 -3.72 -5.21
C VAL A 68 -8.96 -4.47 -3.98
N GLU A 69 -8.07 -5.27 -3.40
CA GLU A 69 -8.24 -5.88 -2.09
C GLU A 69 -7.18 -5.31 -1.14
N SER A 70 -7.57 -4.99 0.09
CA SER A 70 -6.63 -4.65 1.16
C SER A 70 -6.98 -5.40 2.43
N SER A 71 -5.94 -5.76 3.18
CA SER A 71 -6.08 -6.46 4.45
C SER A 71 -4.95 -6.08 5.39
N GLU A 72 -5.14 -6.40 6.67
CA GLU A 72 -4.04 -6.39 7.62
C GLU A 72 -3.05 -7.51 7.29
N ILE A 73 -1.77 -7.21 7.51
CA ILE A 73 -0.72 -8.21 7.61
C ILE A 73 -0.63 -8.60 9.08
N GLY A 74 -0.51 -9.89 9.35
CA GLY A 74 -0.24 -10.34 10.70
C GLY A 74 0.50 -11.66 10.77
N LEU A 75 1.04 -11.93 11.96
CA LEU A 75 1.78 -13.14 12.28
C LEU A 75 0.92 -14.02 13.20
N PRO A 76 0.66 -15.30 12.85
CA PRO A 76 -0.08 -16.20 13.72
C PRO A 76 0.73 -16.51 15.00
N VAL A 77 0.08 -16.40 16.16
CA VAL A 77 0.70 -16.62 17.47
C VAL A 77 0.21 -17.93 18.08
N THR A 78 1.08 -18.94 18.14
CA THR A 78 0.73 -20.30 18.62
C THR A 78 0.13 -20.32 20.03
N ALA A 79 0.65 -19.49 20.95
CA ALA A 79 0.23 -19.52 22.35
C ALA A 79 -1.20 -18.99 22.58
N THR A 80 -1.67 -18.06 21.74
CA THR A 80 -2.99 -17.42 21.89
C THR A 80 -3.99 -17.86 20.83
N ASN A 81 -3.52 -18.50 19.75
CA ASN A 81 -4.28 -18.78 18.53
C ASN A 81 -4.90 -17.50 17.91
N LEU A 82 -4.29 -16.34 18.18
CA LEU A 82 -4.63 -15.05 17.59
C LEU A 82 -3.58 -14.65 16.54
N VAL A 83 -3.90 -13.64 15.75
CA VAL A 83 -2.97 -13.03 14.80
C VAL A 83 -2.42 -11.74 15.41
N LEU A 84 -1.10 -11.59 15.47
CA LEU A 84 -0.42 -10.35 15.84
C LEU A 84 -0.46 -9.40 14.65
N PRO A 85 -1.10 -8.21 14.74
CA PRO A 85 -1.11 -7.24 13.66
C PRO A 85 0.31 -6.70 13.41
N CYS A 86 0.72 -6.67 12.15
CA CYS A 86 2.06 -6.24 11.73
C CYS A 86 2.04 -5.16 10.64
N GLY A 87 0.88 -4.77 10.14
CA GLY A 87 0.75 -3.74 9.12
C GLY A 87 -0.49 -3.90 8.26
N ALA A 88 -0.49 -3.27 7.09
CA ALA A 88 -1.52 -3.38 6.07
C ALA A 88 -0.88 -3.59 4.70
N SER A 89 -1.58 -4.31 3.82
CA SER A 89 -1.22 -4.45 2.41
C SER A 89 -2.42 -4.17 1.53
N GLY A 90 -2.14 -3.64 0.34
CA GLY A 90 -3.09 -3.47 -0.74
C GLY A 90 -2.59 -4.17 -2.00
N ARG A 91 -3.51 -4.85 -2.68
CA ARG A 91 -3.28 -5.50 -3.97
C ARG A 91 -4.33 -5.04 -4.96
N TRP A 92 -3.89 -4.47 -6.05
CA TRP A 92 -4.72 -4.32 -7.26
C TRP A 92 -4.38 -5.48 -8.20
N GLN A 93 -5.40 -6.02 -8.86
CA GLN A 93 -5.24 -6.96 -9.95
C GLN A 93 -6.37 -6.78 -10.97
N LYS A 94 -6.07 -7.13 -12.21
CA LYS A 94 -7.01 -7.06 -13.33
C LYS A 94 -8.13 -8.10 -13.20
#